data_AF-A0A139DK03-F1
#
_entry.id   AF-A0A139DK03-F1
#
_cell.length_a   1.000
_cell.length_b   1.000
_cell.length_c   1.000
_cell.angle_alpha   90.00
_cell.angle_beta   90.00
_cell.angle_gamma   90.00
#
_symmetry.space_group_name_H-M   'P 1'
#
loop_
_entity.id
_entity.type
_entity.pdbx_description
1 polymer ?
#
loop_
_entity_poly.entity_id
_entity_poly.type
_entity_poly.pdbx_seq_one_letter_code
_entity_poly.pdbx_strand_id
1 'polypeptide(L)'
;MPSLDTFLSTPWLLYTTVALFSLCVGSFLNVVILRLPKMMQQGWRCQCEEFLELPEEQRKSEARISLSKPASTCPPCGHKIRAWENIPVISWLVLGGKCSSCKTRISPRYPIIEALTAVFAVATIGLLGPTTSALWALLFVYALIALTVIDFDTQLLPDSITLPLMWLGLVLNYFGVLTSFE
;
A
#
# COMPACT_ATOMS: atom_id res chain seq x y z
N MET A 1 9.90 20.31 -24.25
CA MET A 1 9.36 19.57 -23.09
C MET A 1 8.23 20.42 -22.53
N PRO A 2 7.03 19.89 -22.29
CA PRO A 2 6.00 20.68 -21.61
C PRO A 2 6.56 21.19 -20.28
N SER A 3 6.38 22.48 -19.98
CA SER A 3 6.78 23.02 -18.67
C SER A 3 5.94 22.38 -17.58
N LEU A 4 6.47 22.32 -16.36
CA LEU A 4 5.74 21.80 -15.20
C LEU A 4 4.39 22.53 -15.03
N ASP A 5 4.36 23.82 -15.34
CA ASP A 5 3.14 24.64 -15.32
C ASP A 5 2.11 24.22 -16.38
N THR A 6 2.56 23.82 -17.57
CA THR A 6 1.67 23.31 -18.63
C THR A 6 1.03 21.99 -18.21
N PHE A 7 1.77 21.16 -17.48
CA PHE A 7 1.27 19.90 -16.94
C PHE A 7 0.23 20.13 -15.84
N LEU A 8 0.54 20.97 -14.85
CA LEU A 8 -0.36 21.25 -13.72
C LEU A 8 -1.62 22.01 -14.14
N SER A 9 -1.57 22.79 -15.22
CA SER A 9 -2.71 23.52 -15.77
C SER A 9 -3.62 22.70 -16.69
N THR A 10 -3.23 21.47 -17.04
CA THR A 10 -4.01 20.57 -17.92
C THR A 10 -4.74 19.52 -17.09
N PRO A 11 -6.04 19.70 -16.75
CA PRO A 11 -6.70 18.89 -15.71
C PRO A 11 -6.80 17.41 -16.08
N TRP A 12 -7.12 17.09 -17.33
CA TRP A 12 -7.24 15.69 -17.77
C TRP A 12 -5.90 14.96 -17.70
N LEU A 13 -4.79 15.63 -18.05
CA LEU A 13 -3.45 15.05 -18.01
C LEU A 13 -3.00 14.85 -16.56
N LEU A 14 -3.28 15.82 -15.69
CA LEU A 14 -2.99 15.72 -14.25
C LEU A 14 -3.77 14.57 -13.60
N TYR A 15 -5.09 14.51 -13.77
CA TYR A 15 -5.90 13.47 -13.12
C TYR A 15 -5.58 12.07 -13.64
N THR A 16 -5.31 11.91 -14.94
CA THR A 16 -4.93 10.61 -15.50
C THR A 16 -3.57 10.14 -14.98
N THR A 17 -2.57 11.03 -14.91
CA THR A 17 -1.25 10.67 -14.38
C THR A 17 -1.29 10.36 -12.88
N VAL A 18 -2.03 11.16 -12.10
CA VAL A 18 -2.27 10.87 -10.68
C VAL A 18 -2.96 9.51 -10.53
N ALA A 19 -4.05 9.25 -11.26
CA ALA A 19 -4.76 7.99 -11.18
C ALA A 19 -3.86 6.78 -11.50
N LEU A 20 -3.08 6.83 -12.59
CA LEU A 20 -2.16 5.76 -12.97
C LEU A 20 -1.07 5.55 -11.92
N PHE A 21 -0.51 6.63 -11.37
CA PHE A 21 0.48 6.53 -10.31
C PHE A 21 -0.12 5.92 -9.04
N SER A 22 -1.30 6.38 -8.62
CA SER A 22 -2.00 5.89 -7.44
C SER A 22 -2.47 4.44 -7.56
N LEU A 23 -2.79 3.97 -8.77
CA LEU A 23 -3.02 2.57 -9.07
C LEU A 23 -1.77 1.72 -8.74
N CYS A 24 -0.58 2.16 -9.17
CA CYS A 24 0.68 1.51 -8.86
C CYS A 24 0.97 1.53 -7.35
N VAL A 25 0.72 2.67 -6.68
CA VAL A 25 0.84 2.79 -5.23
C VAL A 25 -0.11 1.82 -4.53
N GLY A 26 -1.38 1.75 -4.95
CA GLY A 26 -2.36 0.82 -4.39
C GLY A 26 -1.94 -0.65 -4.52
N SER A 27 -1.27 -1.02 -5.62
CA SER A 27 -0.71 -2.36 -5.78
C SER A 27 0.40 -2.64 -4.76
N PHE A 28 1.23 -1.65 -4.45
CA PHE A 28 2.20 -1.73 -3.36
C PHE A 28 1.52 -1.78 -1.98
N LEU A 29 0.45 -1.01 -1.75
CA LEU A 29 -0.30 -1.03 -0.49
C LEU A 29 -0.88 -2.42 -0.21
N ASN A 30 -1.36 -3.15 -1.22
CA ASN A 30 -1.78 -4.55 -1.06
C ASN A 30 -0.67 -5.43 -0.45
N VAL A 31 0.59 -5.21 -0.84
CA VAL A 31 1.74 -5.93 -0.27
C VAL A 31 1.96 -5.54 1.19
N VAL A 32 1.90 -4.26 1.50
CA VAL A 32 2.05 -3.75 2.88
C VAL A 32 0.95 -4.31 3.79
N ILE A 33 -0.32 -4.19 3.38
CA ILE A 33 -1.50 -4.65 4.12
C ILE A 33 -1.38 -6.13 4.48
N LEU A 34 -0.95 -6.97 3.54
CA LEU A 34 -0.90 -8.42 3.76
C LEU A 34 0.35 -8.91 4.49
N ARG A 35 1.49 -8.23 4.32
CA ARG A 35 2.78 -8.73 4.82
C ARG A 35 3.20 -8.08 6.13
N LEU A 36 2.90 -6.80 6.34
CA LEU A 36 3.34 -6.09 7.53
C LEU A 36 2.83 -6.74 8.83
N PRO A 37 1.53 -7.08 8.97
CA PRO A 37 1.04 -7.73 10.19
C PRO A 37 1.68 -9.12 10.42
N LYS A 38 1.91 -9.88 9.35
CA LYS A 38 2.56 -11.19 9.42
C LYS A 38 4.02 -11.09 9.86
N MET A 39 4.75 -10.09 9.36
CA MET A 39 6.12 -9.81 9.79
C MET A 39 6.19 -9.46 11.27
N MET A 40 5.23 -8.66 11.77
CA MET A 40 5.14 -8.32 13.19
C MET A 40 4.84 -9.57 14.04
N GLN A 41 3.88 -10.41 13.63
CA GLN A 41 3.57 -11.66 14.31
C GLN A 41 4.75 -12.63 14.36
N GLN A 42 5.51 -12.76 13.26
CA GLN A 42 6.75 -13.56 13.25
C GLN A 42 7.80 -12.99 14.22
N GLY A 43 7.95 -11.66 14.27
CA GLY A 43 8.83 -10.98 15.21
C GLY A 43 8.46 -11.22 16.67
N TRP A 44 7.19 -11.04 17.02
CA TRP A 44 6.68 -11.28 18.37
C TRP A 44 6.85 -12.72 18.81
N ARG A 45 6.59 -13.68 17.93
CA ARG A 45 6.82 -15.10 18.24
C ARG A 45 8.29 -15.40 18.53
N CYS A 46 9.20 -14.87 17.71
CA CYS A 46 10.64 -15.03 17.95
C CYS A 46 11.04 -14.49 19.34
N GLN A 47 10.55 -13.30 19.70
CA GLN A 47 10.80 -12.70 21.01
C GLN A 47 10.24 -13.53 22.17
N CYS A 48 9.03 -14.08 22.03
CA CYS A 48 8.46 -14.97 23.04
C CYS A 48 9.25 -16.28 23.16
N GLU A 49 9.67 -16.88 22.04
CA GLU A 49 10.46 -18.11 22.03
C GLU A 49 11.84 -17.91 22.69
N GLU A 50 12.45 -16.74 22.47
CA GLU A 50 13.69 -16.32 23.13
C GLU A 50 13.48 -16.04 24.62
N PHE A 51 12.42 -15.31 24.99
CA PHE A 51 12.10 -14.99 26.39
C PHE A 51 11.79 -16.23 27.24
N LEU A 52 11.17 -17.26 26.64
CA LEU A 52 10.87 -18.54 27.30
C LEU A 52 12.06 -19.52 27.28
N GLU A 53 13.22 -19.11 26.72
CA GLU A 53 14.43 -19.92 26.57
C GLU A 53 14.16 -21.29 25.92
N LEU A 54 13.25 -21.34 24.94
CA LEU A 54 12.88 -22.60 24.32
C LEU A 54 14.11 -23.22 23.60
N PRO A 55 14.37 -24.52 23.83
CA PRO A 55 15.41 -25.26 23.11
C PRO A 55 15.22 -25.11 21.60
N GLU A 56 16.32 -25.02 20.83
CA GLU A 56 16.24 -24.80 19.38
C GLU A 56 15.40 -25.86 18.66
N GLU A 57 15.40 -27.09 19.17
CA GLU A 57 14.61 -28.22 18.65
C GLU A 57 13.09 -27.99 18.73
N GLN A 58 12.63 -27.14 19.66
CA GLN A 58 11.22 -26.81 19.85
C GLN A 58 10.80 -25.54 19.09
N ARG A 59 11.75 -24.78 18.54
CA ARG A 59 11.45 -23.56 17.76
C ARG A 59 10.93 -23.92 16.39
N LYS A 60 9.81 -23.33 16.00
CA LYS A 60 9.21 -23.60 14.70
C LYS A 60 9.99 -22.85 13.62
N SER A 61 10.67 -23.58 12.73
CA SER A 61 11.39 -22.99 11.60
C SER A 61 10.39 -22.43 10.57
N GLU A 62 10.12 -21.13 10.66
CA GLU A 62 9.33 -20.40 9.66
C GLU A 62 10.22 -19.58 8.74
N ALA A 63 9.92 -19.64 7.44
CA ALA A 63 10.61 -18.80 6.47
C ALA A 63 10.35 -17.32 6.78
N ARG A 64 11.42 -16.53 6.94
CA ARG A 64 11.34 -15.10 7.23
C ARG A 64 10.72 -14.37 6.04
N ILE A 65 9.59 -13.70 6.29
CA ILE A 65 8.91 -12.87 5.28
C ILE A 65 9.42 -11.43 5.36
N SER A 66 9.52 -10.77 4.22
CA SER A 66 9.76 -9.33 4.14
C SER A 66 8.79 -8.67 3.16
N LEU A 67 8.77 -7.33 3.12
CA LEU A 67 7.96 -6.60 2.15
C LEU A 67 8.34 -6.97 0.70
N SER A 68 9.62 -7.22 0.43
CA SER A 68 10.12 -7.55 -0.91
C SER A 68 10.23 -9.06 -1.21
N LYS A 69 10.29 -9.91 -0.18
CA LYS A 69 10.49 -11.36 -0.33
C LYS A 69 9.43 -12.16 0.45
N PRO A 70 8.86 -13.23 -0.12
CA PRO A 70 9.09 -13.77 -1.47
C PRO A 70 8.44 -12.93 -2.58
N ALA A 71 8.77 -13.22 -3.84
CA ALA A 71 8.10 -12.60 -4.99
C ALA A 71 6.60 -12.96 -5.00
N SER A 72 5.77 -12.09 -5.58
CA SER A 72 4.34 -12.35 -5.76
C SER A 72 4.15 -13.67 -6.52
N THR A 73 3.53 -14.64 -5.86
CA THR A 73 3.41 -16.01 -6.34
C THR A 73 1.98 -16.49 -6.12
N CYS A 74 1.44 -17.22 -7.08
CA CYS A 74 0.12 -17.82 -6.95
C CYS A 74 0.18 -18.98 -5.93
N PRO A 75 -0.57 -18.95 -4.81
CA PRO A 75 -0.48 -19.98 -3.77
C PRO A 75 -0.81 -21.41 -4.26
N PRO A 76 -1.83 -21.64 -5.10
CA PRO A 76 -2.16 -22.98 -5.59
C PRO A 76 -1.14 -23.62 -6.53
N CYS A 77 -0.48 -22.83 -7.39
CA CYS A 77 0.37 -23.39 -8.46
C CYS A 77 1.84 -22.98 -8.40
N GLY A 78 2.23 -22.11 -7.47
CA GLY A 78 3.62 -21.64 -7.38
C GLY A 78 4.06 -20.77 -8.56
N HIS A 79 3.14 -20.37 -9.46
CA HIS A 79 3.47 -19.51 -10.60
C HIS A 79 3.97 -18.15 -10.12
N LYS A 80 5.18 -17.79 -10.53
CA LYS A 80 5.77 -16.47 -10.28
C LYS A 80 5.03 -15.45 -11.15
N ILE A 81 4.34 -14.52 -10.50
CA ILE A 81 3.56 -13.48 -11.17
C ILE A 81 4.54 -12.54 -11.88
N ARG A 82 4.40 -12.42 -13.19
CA ARG A 82 5.23 -11.56 -14.04
C ARG A 82 4.82 -10.11 -13.85
N ALA A 83 5.71 -9.16 -14.18
CA ALA A 83 5.46 -7.73 -13.95
C ALA A 83 4.16 -7.22 -14.63
N TRP A 84 3.84 -7.69 -15.83
CA TRP A 84 2.60 -7.31 -16.52
C TRP A 84 1.33 -7.93 -15.92
N GLU A 85 1.45 -9.06 -15.23
CA GLU A 85 0.35 -9.68 -14.49
C GLU A 85 0.07 -8.93 -13.18
N ASN A 86 1.00 -8.07 -12.76
CA ASN A 86 0.89 -7.17 -11.61
C ASN A 86 0.51 -5.73 -12.01
N ILE A 87 0.08 -5.49 -13.25
CA ILE A 87 -0.41 -4.16 -13.67
C ILE A 87 -1.74 -3.90 -12.95
N PRO A 88 -1.84 -2.86 -12.11
CA PRO A 88 -2.99 -2.65 -11.25
C PRO A 88 -4.29 -2.56 -12.05
N VAL A 89 -5.38 -3.17 -11.55
CA VAL A 89 -6.75 -3.23 -12.10
C VAL A 89 -6.86 -3.83 -13.50
N ILE A 90 -6.05 -3.39 -14.46
CA ILE A 90 -6.02 -3.82 -15.86
C ILE A 90 -5.67 -5.30 -15.98
N SER A 91 -4.64 -5.78 -15.26
CA SER A 91 -4.26 -7.20 -15.34
C SER A 91 -5.38 -8.10 -14.83
N TRP A 92 -6.08 -7.68 -13.76
CA TRP A 92 -7.20 -8.43 -13.19
C TRP A 92 -8.39 -8.48 -14.14
N LEU A 93 -8.73 -7.35 -14.79
CA LEU A 93 -9.81 -7.31 -15.79
C LEU A 93 -9.48 -8.18 -17.01
N VAL A 94 -8.26 -8.07 -17.55
CA VAL A 94 -7.81 -8.84 -18.74
C VAL A 94 -7.73 -10.33 -18.44
N LEU A 95 -7.30 -10.72 -17.24
CA LEU A 95 -7.24 -12.12 -16.83
C LEU A 95 -8.59 -12.67 -16.34
N GLY A 96 -9.65 -11.85 -16.30
CA GLY A 96 -10.98 -12.22 -15.82
C GLY A 96 -10.98 -12.61 -14.34
N GLY A 97 -10.13 -11.97 -13.54
CA GLY A 97 -9.94 -12.26 -12.11
C GLY A 97 -9.38 -13.64 -11.83
N LYS A 98 -8.60 -14.22 -12.75
CA LYS A 98 -8.03 -15.56 -12.62
C LYS A 98 -6.51 -15.56 -12.79
N CYS A 99 -5.81 -16.49 -12.16
CA CYS A 99 -4.40 -16.72 -12.45
C CYS A 99 -4.22 -17.09 -13.93
N SER A 100 -3.19 -16.54 -14.60
CA SER A 100 -2.88 -16.84 -16.01
C SER A 100 -2.62 -18.32 -16.26
N SER A 101 -1.91 -18.98 -15.33
CA SER A 101 -1.49 -20.38 -15.39
C SER A 101 -2.59 -21.34 -14.92
N CYS A 102 -2.97 -21.31 -13.64
CA CYS A 102 -3.88 -22.31 -13.06
C CYS A 102 -5.37 -21.93 -13.09
N LYS A 103 -5.71 -20.74 -13.60
CA LYS A 103 -7.08 -20.21 -13.67
C LYS A 103 -7.82 -20.11 -12.32
N THR A 104 -7.12 -20.24 -11.19
CA THR A 104 -7.71 -20.04 -9.87
C THR A 104 -8.14 -18.57 -9.71
N ARG A 105 -9.29 -18.34 -9.07
CA ARG A 105 -9.81 -16.98 -8.84
C ARG A 105 -8.88 -16.17 -7.93
N ILE A 106 -8.57 -14.96 -8.36
CA ILE A 106 -7.87 -13.94 -7.58
C ILE A 106 -8.93 -13.08 -6.89
N SER A 107 -8.80 -12.88 -5.59
CA SER A 107 -9.77 -12.10 -4.80
C SER A 107 -9.98 -10.71 -5.41
N PRO A 108 -11.23 -10.21 -5.51
CA PRO A 108 -11.50 -8.85 -5.98
C PRO A 108 -11.01 -7.77 -5.01
N ARG A 109 -10.62 -8.15 -3.79
CA ARG A 109 -10.07 -7.24 -2.79
C ARG A 109 -8.88 -6.43 -3.30
N TYR A 110 -7.98 -7.07 -4.04
CA TYR A 110 -6.77 -6.43 -4.58
C TYR A 110 -7.08 -5.27 -5.54
N PRO A 111 -7.85 -5.47 -6.63
CA PRO A 111 -8.21 -4.38 -7.52
C PRO A 111 -9.15 -3.35 -6.87
N ILE A 112 -9.94 -3.73 -5.85
CA ILE A 112 -10.74 -2.76 -5.08
C ILE A 112 -9.84 -1.77 -4.34
N ILE A 113 -8.80 -2.25 -3.64
CA ILE A 113 -7.87 -1.37 -2.91
C ILE A 113 -7.11 -0.46 -3.90
N GLU A 114 -6.70 -0.98 -5.05
CA GLU A 114 -6.05 -0.19 -6.10
C GLU A 114 -6.97 0.91 -6.63
N ALA A 115 -8.22 0.56 -6.95
CA ALA A 115 -9.23 1.51 -7.44
C ALA A 115 -9.57 2.58 -6.38
N LEU A 116 -9.78 2.18 -5.13
CA LEU A 116 -10.03 3.12 -4.03
C LEU A 116 -8.85 4.08 -3.84
N THR A 117 -7.62 3.58 -3.92
CA THR A 117 -6.41 4.40 -3.83
C THR A 117 -6.37 5.45 -4.93
N ALA A 118 -6.69 5.08 -6.17
CA ALA A 118 -6.76 6.01 -7.29
C ALA A 118 -7.91 7.03 -7.15
N VAL A 119 -9.10 6.58 -6.74
CA VAL A 119 -10.26 7.45 -6.53
C VAL A 119 -10.00 8.49 -5.45
N PHE A 120 -9.50 8.07 -4.28
CA PHE A 120 -9.18 9.01 -3.21
C PHE A 120 -8.03 9.95 -3.57
N ALA A 121 -7.05 9.50 -4.35
CA ALA A 121 -5.99 10.39 -4.82
C ALA A 121 -6.50 11.47 -5.78
N VAL A 122 -7.32 11.09 -6.76
CA VAL A 122 -7.95 12.06 -7.67
C VAL A 122 -8.85 13.01 -6.91
N ALA A 123 -9.64 12.52 -5.95
CA ALA A 123 -10.47 13.37 -5.09
C ALA A 123 -9.62 14.37 -4.28
N THR A 124 -8.50 13.92 -3.72
CA THR A 124 -7.57 14.79 -2.95
C THR A 124 -7.02 15.92 -3.82
N ILE A 125 -6.51 15.60 -5.01
CA ILE A 125 -6.02 16.62 -5.96
C ILE A 125 -7.16 17.50 -6.49
N GLY A 126 -8.36 16.95 -6.67
CA GLY A 126 -9.55 17.70 -7.09
C GLY A 126 -10.00 18.73 -6.06
N LEU A 127 -9.85 18.43 -4.76
CA LEU A 127 -10.26 19.31 -3.67
C LEU A 127 -9.18 20.35 -3.28
N LEU A 128 -7.91 19.94 -3.21
CA LEU A 128 -6.80 20.77 -2.76
C LEU A 128 -6.02 21.46 -3.90
N GLY A 129 -6.31 21.07 -5.14
CA GLY A 129 -5.55 21.48 -6.32
C GLY A 129 -4.14 20.85 -6.37
N PRO A 130 -3.35 21.17 -7.41
CA PRO A 130 -1.96 20.74 -7.55
C PRO A 130 -1.03 21.54 -6.63
N THR A 131 -1.21 21.42 -5.33
CA THR A 131 -0.46 22.16 -4.31
C THR A 131 0.47 21.25 -3.52
N THR A 132 1.47 21.83 -2.84
CA THR A 132 2.38 21.07 -1.96
C THR A 132 1.61 20.39 -0.82
N SER A 133 0.57 21.04 -0.30
CA SER A 133 -0.30 20.46 0.72
C SER A 133 -1.03 19.22 0.20
N ALA A 134 -1.49 19.23 -1.04
CA ALA A 134 -2.13 18.08 -1.68
C ALA A 134 -1.18 16.88 -1.82
N LEU A 135 0.11 17.11 -2.11
CA LEU A 135 1.12 16.04 -2.16
C LEU A 135 1.26 15.33 -0.81
N TRP A 136 1.34 16.09 0.28
CA TRP A 136 1.42 15.52 1.63
C TRP A 136 0.11 14.87 2.06
N ALA A 137 -1.03 15.44 1.66
CA ALA A 137 -2.34 14.85 1.88
C ALA A 137 -2.50 13.51 1.14
N LEU A 138 -1.94 13.35 -0.07
CA LEU A 138 -1.92 12.07 -0.78
C LEU A 138 -1.16 10.99 0.02
N LEU A 139 0.01 11.33 0.55
CA LEU A 139 0.78 10.40 1.38
C LEU A 139 -0.02 9.98 2.62
N PHE A 140 -0.70 10.94 3.25
CA PHE A 140 -1.60 10.67 4.38
C PHE A 140 -2.76 9.75 4.00
N VAL A 141 -3.44 10.01 2.88
CA VAL A 141 -4.52 9.18 2.34
C VAL A 141 -4.04 7.75 2.06
N TYR A 142 -2.87 7.57 1.46
CA TYR A 142 -2.30 6.24 1.21
C TYR A 142 -2.02 5.48 2.51
N ALA A 143 -1.46 6.16 3.50
CA ALA A 143 -1.23 5.56 4.82
C ALA A 143 -2.56 5.17 5.49
N LEU A 144 -3.58 6.02 5.45
CA LEU A 144 -4.90 5.74 6.00
C LEU A 144 -5.57 4.53 5.32
N ILE A 145 -5.52 4.44 3.99
CA ILE A 145 -6.06 3.28 3.27
C ILE A 145 -5.39 1.99 3.76
N ALA A 146 -4.06 1.97 3.89
CA ALA A 146 -3.36 0.81 4.40
C ALA A 146 -3.75 0.49 5.85
N LEU A 147 -3.79 1.50 6.73
CA LEU A 147 -4.15 1.33 8.14
C LEU A 147 -5.59 0.83 8.32
N THR A 148 -6.57 1.42 7.62
CA THR A 148 -7.98 1.00 7.70
C THR A 148 -8.14 -0.46 7.30
N VAL A 149 -7.45 -0.89 6.26
CA VAL A 149 -7.58 -2.27 5.77
C VAL A 149 -6.83 -3.27 6.69
N ILE A 150 -5.69 -2.88 7.25
CA ILE A 150 -4.97 -3.68 8.25
C ILE A 150 -5.82 -3.81 9.53
N ASP A 151 -6.35 -2.70 10.03
CA ASP A 151 -7.20 -2.67 11.23
C ASP A 151 -8.46 -3.54 11.04
N PHE A 152 -9.09 -3.48 9.87
CA PHE A 152 -10.23 -4.34 9.55
C PHE A 152 -9.87 -5.84 9.56
N ASP A 153 -8.66 -6.21 9.13
CA ASP A 153 -8.21 -7.61 9.07
C ASP A 153 -7.73 -8.17 10.40
N THR A 154 -7.00 -7.36 11.18
CA THR A 154 -6.24 -7.84 12.33
C THR A 154 -6.50 -7.07 13.61
N GLN A 155 -7.25 -5.97 13.57
CA GLN A 155 -7.47 -5.03 14.67
C GLN A 155 -6.14 -4.51 15.28
N LEU A 156 -5.09 -4.43 14.45
CA LEU A 156 -3.78 -3.91 14.81
C LEU A 156 -3.53 -2.61 14.05
N LEU A 157 -2.95 -1.62 14.74
CA LEU A 157 -2.43 -0.40 14.12
C LEU A 157 -0.90 -0.43 14.19
N PRO A 158 -0.19 -0.70 13.08
CA PRO A 158 1.27 -0.77 13.09
C PRO A 158 1.93 0.57 13.40
N ASP A 159 2.68 0.61 14.50
CA ASP A 159 3.48 1.78 14.91
C ASP A 159 4.49 2.23 13.85
N SER A 160 4.94 1.30 13.01
CA SER A 160 5.80 1.57 11.87
C SER A 160 5.16 2.44 10.78
N ILE A 161 3.83 2.62 10.79
CA ILE A 161 3.10 3.54 9.94
C ILE A 161 2.59 4.74 10.75
N THR A 162 1.99 4.51 11.92
CA THR A 162 1.33 5.56 12.70
C THR A 162 2.31 6.58 13.29
N LEU A 163 3.46 6.14 13.84
CA LEU A 163 4.42 7.06 14.45
C LEU A 163 5.10 7.98 13.41
N PRO A 164 5.59 7.49 12.26
CA PRO A 164 6.09 8.37 11.21
C PRO A 164 5.03 9.36 10.72
N LEU A 165 3.78 8.92 10.60
CA LEU A 165 2.68 9.77 10.13
C LEU A 165 2.36 10.88 11.14
N MET A 166 2.33 10.55 12.43
CA MET A 166 2.14 11.50 13.51
C MET A 166 3.23 12.58 13.49
N TRP A 167 4.50 12.17 13.46
CA TRP A 167 5.63 13.11 13.42
C TRP A 167 5.63 13.96 12.15
N LEU A 168 5.35 13.36 11.00
CA LEU A 168 5.27 14.08 9.74
C LEU A 168 4.15 15.14 9.78
N GLY A 169 2.96 14.76 10.25
CA GLY A 169 1.84 15.69 10.40
C GLY A 169 2.18 16.87 11.31
N LEU A 170 2.80 16.60 12.46
CA LEU A 170 3.23 17.63 13.41
C LEU A 170 4.24 18.60 12.79
N VAL A 171 5.26 18.08 12.10
CA VAL A 171 6.28 18.90 11.44
C VAL A 171 5.69 19.74 10.31
N LEU A 172 4.88 19.14 9.43
CA LEU A 172 4.25 19.87 8.33
C LEU A 172 3.32 20.98 8.82
N ASN A 173 2.59 20.71 9.91
CA ASN A 173 1.70 21.69 10.52
C ASN A 173 2.48 22.83 11.18
N TYR A 174 3.59 22.53 11.87
CA TYR A 174 4.49 23.56 12.42
C TYR A 174 4.96 24.58 11.37
N PHE A 175 5.18 24.13 10.13
CA PHE A 175 5.56 24.99 9.00
C PHE A 175 4.35 25.58 8.23
N GLY A 176 3.12 25.41 8.70
CA GLY A 176 1.91 25.95 8.06
C GLY A 176 1.58 25.32 6.70
N VAL A 177 2.07 24.10 6.42
CA VAL A 177 1.90 23.45 5.11
C VAL A 177 0.48 22.93 4.89
N LEU A 178 -0.18 22.47 5.96
CA LEU A 178 -1.50 21.83 5.88
C LEU A 178 -2.65 22.73 6.36
N THR A 179 -2.46 23.43 7.48
CA THR A 179 -3.41 24.41 8.03
C THR A 179 -2.66 25.53 8.73
N SER A 180 -3.25 26.72 8.79
CA SER A 180 -2.78 27.83 9.62
C SER A 180 -3.18 27.62 11.09
N PHE A 181 -2.43 28.22 12.01
CA PHE A 181 -2.70 28.25 13.46
C PHE A 181 -3.53 29.48 13.89
N GLU A 182 -4.30 30.05 12.96
CA GLU A 182 -5.18 31.19 13.27
C GLU A 182 -6.38 30.77 14.13
#